data_AF-A0A3D1ZSH7-F1
#
_entry.id   AF-A0A3D1ZSH7-F1
#
_cell.length_a   1.000
_cell.length_b   1.000
_cell.length_c   1.000
_cell.angle_alpha   90.00
_cell.angle_beta   90.00
_cell.angle_gamma   90.00
#
_symmetry.space_group_name_H-M   'P 1'
#
loop_
_entity.id
_entity.type
_entity.pdbx_description
1 polymer ?
#
loop_
_entity_poly.entity_id
_entity_poly.type
_entity_poly.pdbx_seq_one_letter_code
_entity_poly.pdbx_strand_id
1 'polypeptide(L)'
;TNVIETEDRDDGGKDYFMTVDVPDDFALDQPLSPFLLAALELLDPESETYALDVISMVEATLEDPKQVLRAQERQARDEAMIQMKEDGLDYDERMDRLQEITYPKPLEDMLQAAFDEYRHDVPWANDYWLSPKSVVRDMVETASDFTGYIARYNIARSEGTLLRYLSDAYRALARTVPAEKRDEQLNDIISWLRVVVRSIDSSLVDEWEHAGDTGDASENAANLAAPGAGQSVVEDRRGLTVLVRNAMFRRVQLMDLDRPDELGAIDKDWGYGVHEWEDALDDFYDEHEYVNTDAKARSGELFILDDGMENSEHAWKIRQIIDDSDGDHDWAITGTVDLDATQSSGEVVFFDYNVSN
;
A
#
# COMPACT_ATOMS: atom_id res chain seq x y z
N THR A 1 8.76 12.66 33.20
CA THR A 1 10.18 12.89 32.85
C THR A 1 11.06 11.84 33.47
N ASN A 2 11.21 10.70 32.82
CA ASN A 2 12.25 9.68 33.06
C ASN A 2 12.24 8.80 31.81
N VAL A 3 12.88 9.28 30.74
CA VAL A 3 13.11 8.49 29.53
C VAL A 3 14.53 7.92 29.55
N ILE A 4 15.43 8.54 30.34
CA ILE A 4 16.82 8.14 30.50
C ILE A 4 17.16 8.20 32.00
N GLU A 5 17.52 7.06 32.59
CA GLU A 5 18.18 6.97 33.90
C GLU A 5 19.70 7.11 33.72
N THR A 6 20.38 7.66 34.72
CA THR A 6 21.82 7.85 34.67
C THR A 6 22.46 7.27 35.91
N GLU A 7 23.45 6.39 35.73
CA GLU A 7 24.26 5.83 36.81
C GLU A 7 25.69 6.35 36.70
N ASP A 8 26.22 6.89 37.80
CA ASP A 8 27.61 7.37 37.83
C ASP A 8 28.56 6.17 37.95
N ARG A 9 29.55 6.10 37.06
CA ARG A 9 30.63 5.09 37.13
C ARG A 9 31.71 5.53 38.11
N ASP A 10 32.40 4.55 38.71
CA ASP A 10 33.50 4.75 39.66
C ASP A 10 34.72 5.51 39.06
N ASP A 11 34.83 5.61 37.73
CA ASP A 11 35.86 6.36 37.02
C ASP A 11 35.49 7.82 36.71
N GLY A 12 34.29 8.26 37.13
CA GLY A 12 33.74 9.59 36.85
C GLY A 12 33.00 9.68 35.50
N GLY A 13 32.81 8.57 34.80
CA GLY A 13 31.91 8.45 33.66
C GLY A 13 30.43 8.34 34.07
N LYS A 14 29.52 8.39 33.09
CA LYS A 14 28.07 8.22 33.29
C LYS A 14 27.55 7.17 32.34
N ASP A 15 26.82 6.20 32.87
CA ASP A 15 26.01 5.27 32.11
C ASP A 15 24.59 5.81 31.96
N TYR A 16 24.06 5.73 30.75
CA TYR A 16 22.72 6.19 30.43
C TYR A 16 21.88 4.96 30.06
N PHE A 17 20.76 4.77 30.75
CA PHE A 17 19.82 3.67 30.55
C PHE A 17 18.49 4.24 30.10
N MET A 18 17.87 3.68 29.07
CA MET A 18 16.58 4.15 28.59
C MET A 18 15.45 3.49 29.39
N THR A 19 14.43 4.26 29.78
CA THR A 19 13.31 3.78 30.63
C THR A 19 12.16 3.19 29.80
N VAL A 20 12.25 3.28 28.47
CA VAL A 20 11.31 2.72 27.50
C VAL A 20 12.05 1.63 26.73
N ASP A 21 11.43 0.45 26.60
CA ASP A 21 11.90 -0.59 25.69
C ASP A 21 11.68 -0.07 24.27
N VAL A 22 12.72 0.53 23.71
CA VAL A 22 12.72 1.03 22.33
C VAL A 22 13.39 -0.05 21.49
N PRO A 23 12.78 -0.46 20.36
CA PRO A 23 13.40 -1.44 19.48
C PRO A 23 14.84 -1.05 19.11
N ASP A 24 15.73 -2.03 19.00
CA ASP A 24 17.17 -1.81 18.79
C ASP A 24 17.48 -0.98 17.51
N ASP A 25 16.54 -0.91 16.56
CA ASP A 25 16.68 -0.24 15.25
C ASP A 25 16.00 1.13 15.12
N PHE A 26 15.61 1.72 16.26
CA PHE A 26 14.82 2.94 16.30
C PHE A 26 15.45 4.11 15.52
N ALA A 27 14.69 4.65 14.57
CA ALA A 27 15.06 5.78 13.72
C ALA A 27 15.10 7.08 14.52
N LEU A 28 16.25 7.37 15.16
CA LEU A 28 16.52 8.62 15.88
C LEU A 28 16.46 9.89 14.99
N ASP A 29 16.49 9.71 13.67
CA ASP A 29 16.34 10.74 12.65
C ASP A 29 14.87 11.11 12.38
N GLN A 30 13.92 10.29 12.86
CA GLN A 30 12.48 10.56 12.75
C GLN A 30 11.89 10.96 14.12
N PRO A 31 11.67 12.25 14.37
CA PRO A 31 11.28 12.76 15.69
C PRO A 31 9.90 12.27 16.16
N LEU A 32 9.02 11.84 15.25
CA LEU A 32 7.69 11.34 15.58
C LEU A 32 7.62 9.83 15.81
N SER A 33 8.74 9.09 15.64
CA SER A 33 8.80 7.65 15.90
C SER A 33 8.35 7.22 17.30
N PRO A 34 8.68 7.92 18.42
CA PRO A 34 8.21 7.48 19.74
C PRO A 34 6.71 7.70 19.92
N PHE A 35 6.17 8.76 19.29
CA PHE A 35 4.72 8.98 19.26
C PHE A 35 4.02 7.85 18.50
N LEU A 36 4.53 7.47 17.33
CA LEU A 36 3.98 6.38 16.53
C LEU A 36 3.91 5.08 17.34
N LEU A 37 4.99 4.68 18.03
CA LEU A 37 5.00 3.48 18.87
C LEU A 37 3.91 3.52 19.95
N ALA A 38 3.75 4.65 20.63
CA ALA A 38 2.70 4.81 21.64
C ALA A 38 1.29 4.80 21.01
N ALA A 39 1.13 5.38 19.82
CA ALA A 39 -0.15 5.44 19.11
C ALA A 39 -0.60 4.07 18.61
N LEU A 40 0.32 3.18 18.22
CA LEU A 40 0.01 1.81 17.80
C LEU A 40 -0.72 1.00 18.89
N GLU A 41 -0.51 1.32 20.17
CA GLU A 41 -1.23 0.68 21.29
C GLU A 41 -2.71 1.06 21.36
N LEU A 42 -3.14 2.08 20.62
CA LEU A 42 -4.55 2.50 20.56
C LEU A 42 -5.38 1.69 19.56
N LEU A 43 -4.72 0.98 18.65
CA LEU A 43 -5.40 0.17 17.63
C LEU A 43 -5.87 -1.16 18.20
N ASP A 44 -7.02 -1.63 17.71
CA ASP A 44 -7.52 -2.98 17.99
C ASP A 44 -6.88 -3.97 17.00
N PRO A 45 -6.03 -4.91 17.46
CA PRO A 45 -5.36 -5.89 16.60
C PRO A 45 -6.34 -6.84 15.89
N GLU A 46 -7.56 -6.98 16.39
CA GLU A 46 -8.58 -7.85 15.80
C GLU A 46 -9.44 -7.10 14.75
N SER A 47 -9.18 -5.81 14.51
CA SER A 47 -9.89 -5.03 13.50
C SER A 47 -9.53 -5.50 12.09
N GLU A 48 -10.53 -5.66 11.22
CA GLU A 48 -10.33 -5.94 9.78
C GLU A 48 -9.56 -4.82 9.06
N THR A 49 -9.55 -3.59 9.61
CA THR A 49 -8.81 -2.45 9.06
C THR A 49 -7.45 -2.24 9.70
N TYR A 50 -7.01 -3.11 10.61
CA TYR A 50 -5.81 -2.91 11.42
C TYR A 50 -4.58 -2.54 10.57
N ALA A 51 -4.27 -3.30 9.52
CA ALA A 51 -3.14 -3.01 8.64
C ALA A 51 -3.25 -1.62 7.97
N LEU A 52 -4.45 -1.22 7.53
CA LEU A 52 -4.71 0.09 6.91
C LEU A 52 -4.58 1.24 7.91
N ASP A 53 -4.98 0.99 9.15
CA ASP A 53 -4.90 1.96 10.24
C ASP A 53 -3.43 2.16 10.68
N VAL A 54 -2.64 1.09 10.77
CA VAL A 54 -1.18 1.18 10.98
C VAL A 54 -0.52 2.00 9.87
N ILE A 55 -0.86 1.74 8.60
CA ILE A 55 -0.35 2.54 7.47
C ILE A 55 -0.73 4.02 7.65
N SER A 56 -1.98 4.31 7.99
CA SER A 56 -2.47 5.68 8.19
C SER A 56 -1.70 6.40 9.31
N MET A 57 -1.40 5.71 10.42
CA MET A 57 -0.60 6.26 11.51
C MET A 57 0.83 6.57 11.06
N VAL A 58 1.46 5.68 10.28
CA VAL A 58 2.80 5.92 9.72
C VAL A 58 2.77 7.11 8.76
N GLU A 59 1.82 7.13 7.81
CA GLU A 59 1.66 8.22 6.84
C GLU A 59 1.48 9.58 7.54
N ALA A 60 0.78 9.62 8.67
CA ALA A 60 0.60 10.83 9.45
C ALA A 60 1.90 11.44 9.99
N THR A 61 2.96 10.64 10.14
CA THR A 61 4.29 11.10 10.60
C THR A 61 5.23 11.53 9.47
N LEU A 62 4.88 11.23 8.21
CA LEU A 62 5.72 11.50 7.04
C LEU A 62 5.51 12.90 6.48
N GLU A 63 6.48 13.36 5.69
CA GLU A 63 6.34 14.60 4.93
C GLU A 63 5.27 14.48 3.84
N ASP A 64 4.58 15.60 3.56
CA ASP A 64 3.50 15.60 2.59
C ASP A 64 3.99 15.56 1.12
N PRO A 65 3.52 14.59 0.32
CA PRO A 65 3.70 14.60 -1.12
C PRO A 65 2.70 15.59 -1.74
N LYS A 66 2.97 16.89 -1.58
CA LYS A 66 2.00 17.98 -1.86
C LYS A 66 1.32 17.89 -3.24
N GLN A 67 2.01 17.43 -4.28
CA GLN A 67 1.41 17.29 -5.61
C GLN A 67 0.42 16.14 -5.70
N VAL A 68 0.68 15.03 -4.98
CA VAL A 68 -0.23 13.88 -4.90
C VAL A 68 -1.48 14.27 -4.10
N LEU A 69 -1.31 14.87 -2.92
CA LEU A 69 -2.45 15.30 -2.08
C LEU A 69 -3.35 16.33 -2.78
N ARG A 70 -2.77 17.25 -3.56
CA ARG A 70 -3.54 18.18 -4.39
C ARG A 70 -4.34 17.50 -5.48
N ALA A 71 -3.81 16.42 -6.06
CA ALA A 71 -4.51 15.66 -7.07
C ALA A 71 -5.69 14.87 -6.47
N GLN A 72 -5.49 14.28 -5.28
CA GLN A 72 -6.55 13.65 -4.49
C GLN A 72 -7.65 14.64 -4.12
N GLU A 73 -7.29 15.80 -3.57
CA GLU A 73 -8.24 16.86 -3.23
C GLU A 73 -9.05 17.30 -4.46
N ARG A 74 -8.40 17.50 -5.61
CA ARG A 74 -9.10 17.86 -6.85
C ARG A 74 -10.12 16.80 -7.25
N GLN A 75 -9.74 15.52 -7.25
CA GLN A 75 -10.64 14.43 -7.61
C GLN A 75 -11.83 14.33 -6.65
N ALA A 76 -11.58 14.41 -5.34
CA ALA A 76 -12.64 14.40 -4.32
C ALA A 76 -13.61 15.58 -4.49
N ARG A 77 -13.11 16.77 -4.86
CA ARG A 77 -13.94 17.94 -5.16
C ARG A 77 -14.75 17.77 -6.44
N ASP A 78 -14.17 17.17 -7.48
CA ASP A 78 -14.85 16.91 -8.74
C ASP A 78 -16.00 15.92 -8.54
N GLU A 79 -15.76 14.82 -7.82
CA GLU A 79 -16.77 13.81 -7.45
C GLU A 79 -17.89 14.41 -6.59
N ALA A 80 -17.54 15.15 -5.54
CA ALA A 80 -18.52 15.81 -4.71
C ALA A 80 -19.36 16.84 -5.48
N MET A 81 -18.77 17.54 -6.46
CA MET A 81 -19.53 18.46 -7.32
C MET A 81 -20.55 17.70 -8.20
N ILE A 82 -20.23 16.49 -8.66
CA ILE A 82 -21.16 15.63 -9.41
C ILE A 82 -22.29 15.19 -8.48
N GLN A 83 -21.97 14.61 -7.32
CA GLN A 83 -22.97 14.17 -6.34
C GLN A 83 -23.92 15.30 -5.94
N MET A 84 -23.39 16.48 -5.61
CA MET A 84 -24.23 17.61 -5.21
C MET A 84 -25.11 18.15 -6.36
N LYS A 85 -24.72 17.95 -7.62
CA LYS A 85 -25.59 18.28 -8.78
C LYS A 85 -26.74 17.29 -8.88
N GLU A 86 -26.49 16.01 -8.65
CA GLU A 86 -27.50 14.95 -8.65
C GLU A 86 -28.50 15.10 -7.51
N ASP A 87 -27.99 15.49 -6.33
CA ASP A 87 -28.80 15.81 -5.15
C ASP A 87 -29.60 17.12 -5.29
N GLY A 88 -29.35 17.89 -6.35
CA GLY A 88 -30.09 19.12 -6.68
C GLY A 88 -29.76 20.33 -5.81
N LEU A 89 -28.57 20.40 -5.20
CA LEU A 89 -28.15 21.53 -4.37
C LEU A 89 -28.03 22.82 -5.19
N ASP A 90 -28.33 23.95 -4.53
CA ASP A 90 -28.13 25.26 -5.12
C ASP A 90 -26.64 25.53 -5.42
N TYR A 91 -26.35 26.45 -6.35
CA TYR A 91 -24.97 26.80 -6.70
C TYR A 91 -24.19 27.36 -5.51
N ASP A 92 -24.79 28.26 -4.73
CA ASP A 92 -24.12 28.89 -3.60
C ASP A 92 -23.81 27.86 -2.51
N GLU A 93 -24.77 26.98 -2.21
CA GLU A 93 -24.59 25.88 -1.24
C GLU A 93 -23.49 24.89 -1.66
N ARG A 94 -23.40 24.57 -2.95
CA ARG A 94 -22.31 23.74 -3.49
C ARG A 94 -20.96 24.39 -3.32
N MET A 95 -20.87 25.70 -3.56
CA MET A 95 -19.60 26.42 -3.47
C MET A 95 -19.10 26.50 -2.03
N ASP A 96 -20.00 26.62 -1.06
CA ASP A 96 -19.66 26.58 0.36
C ASP A 96 -19.15 25.19 0.78
N ARG A 97 -19.89 24.12 0.46
CA ARG A 97 -19.46 22.75 0.79
C ARG A 97 -18.15 22.35 0.12
N LEU A 98 -17.89 22.82 -1.10
CA LEU A 98 -16.64 22.54 -1.81
C LEU A 98 -15.39 23.15 -1.18
N GLN A 99 -15.53 24.15 -0.30
CA GLN A 99 -14.39 24.72 0.42
C GLN A 99 -13.96 23.84 1.59
N GLU A 100 -14.86 23.01 2.12
CA GLU A 100 -14.58 22.11 3.23
C GLU A 100 -13.95 20.79 2.76
N ILE A 101 -14.11 20.44 1.48
CA ILE A 101 -13.58 19.20 0.92
C ILE A 101 -12.07 19.31 0.73
N THR A 102 -11.38 18.35 1.34
CA THR A 102 -9.93 18.15 1.23
C THR A 102 -9.62 16.72 0.78
N TYR A 103 -8.35 16.30 0.85
CA TYR A 103 -7.95 14.90 0.63
C TYR A 103 -8.35 14.01 1.82
N PRO A 104 -8.42 12.67 1.66
CA PRO A 104 -8.76 11.76 2.76
C PRO A 104 -7.73 11.80 3.89
N LYS A 105 -8.22 11.88 5.13
CA LYS A 105 -7.41 11.96 6.36
C LYS A 105 -7.86 10.90 7.38
N PRO A 106 -7.55 9.62 7.13
CA PRO A 106 -7.90 8.55 8.06
C PRO A 106 -7.31 8.82 9.45
N LEU A 107 -8.10 8.49 10.48
CA LEU A 107 -7.73 8.63 11.90
C LEU A 107 -7.39 10.06 12.37
N GLU A 108 -7.73 11.12 11.62
CA GLU A 108 -7.37 12.52 11.97
C GLU A 108 -7.76 12.89 13.41
N ASP A 109 -9.01 12.67 13.79
CA ASP A 109 -9.51 13.01 15.14
C ASP A 109 -8.80 12.23 16.24
N MET A 110 -8.58 10.93 16.02
CA MET A 110 -7.90 10.04 16.97
C MET A 110 -6.44 10.45 17.14
N LEU A 111 -5.74 10.64 16.03
CA LEU A 111 -4.33 11.02 16.00
C LEU A 111 -4.11 12.39 16.61
N GLN A 112 -4.99 13.36 16.31
CA GLN A 112 -4.92 14.69 16.90
C GLN A 112 -5.11 14.62 18.42
N ALA A 113 -6.11 13.89 18.91
CA ALA A 113 -6.32 13.71 20.35
C ALA A 113 -5.13 13.01 21.03
N ALA A 114 -4.60 11.94 20.43
CA ALA A 114 -3.44 11.22 20.95
C ALA A 114 -2.18 12.10 20.97
N PHE A 115 -1.97 12.90 19.93
CA PHE A 115 -0.81 13.79 19.83
C PHE A 115 -0.90 14.96 20.80
N ASP A 116 -2.08 15.52 21.00
CA ASP A 116 -2.29 16.56 21.99
C ASP A 116 -1.99 16.05 23.41
N GLU A 117 -2.39 14.81 23.76
CA GLU A 117 -1.99 14.19 25.03
C GLU A 117 -0.48 13.98 25.10
N TYR A 118 0.13 13.41 24.05
CA TYR A 118 1.58 13.16 23.99
C TYR A 118 2.41 14.45 24.18
N ARG A 119 1.95 15.59 23.65
CA ARG A 119 2.60 16.90 23.81
C ARG A 119 2.58 17.43 25.24
N HIS A 120 1.65 17.00 26.08
CA HIS A 120 1.64 17.36 27.51
C HIS A 120 2.81 16.70 28.25
N ASP A 121 3.09 15.43 27.92
CA ASP A 121 4.14 14.64 28.57
C ASP A 121 5.53 14.83 27.94
N VAL A 122 5.57 15.26 26.67
CA VAL A 122 6.79 15.35 25.87
C VAL A 122 6.96 16.76 25.29
N PRO A 123 7.61 17.70 26.02
CA PRO A 123 7.65 19.12 25.64
C PRO A 123 8.29 19.42 24.29
N TRP A 124 9.26 18.61 23.82
CA TRP A 124 9.90 18.80 22.51
C TRP A 124 8.98 18.46 21.34
N ALA A 125 7.91 17.68 21.56
CA ALA A 125 6.95 17.34 20.52
C ALA A 125 6.15 18.57 20.02
N ASN A 126 6.17 19.67 20.77
CA ASN A 126 5.48 20.91 20.41
C ASN A 126 6.01 21.60 19.14
N ASP A 127 7.23 21.26 18.70
CA ASP A 127 7.81 21.80 17.47
C ASP A 127 7.39 20.99 16.22
N TYR A 128 6.62 19.92 16.40
CA TYR A 128 6.16 19.01 15.35
C TYR A 128 4.64 19.00 15.22
N TRP A 129 4.16 18.57 14.07
CA TRP A 129 2.74 18.37 13.79
C TRP A 129 2.55 17.06 13.04
N LEU A 130 1.41 16.42 13.26
CA LEU A 130 0.97 15.33 12.41
C LEU A 130 0.39 15.90 11.13
N SER A 131 0.49 15.11 10.07
CA SER A 131 -0.19 15.40 8.81
C SER A 131 -0.92 14.14 8.35
N PRO A 132 -2.09 13.81 8.94
CA PRO A 132 -2.90 12.68 8.52
C PRO A 132 -3.22 12.75 7.04
N LYS A 133 -2.99 11.65 6.33
CA LYS A 133 -3.15 11.52 4.87
C LYS A 133 -3.28 10.04 4.49
N SER A 134 -3.79 9.79 3.29
CA SER A 134 -3.95 8.44 2.74
C SER A 134 -3.38 8.40 1.32
N VAL A 135 -2.14 7.95 1.16
CA VAL A 135 -1.53 7.75 -0.17
C VAL A 135 -1.25 6.27 -0.36
N VAL A 136 -0.47 5.65 0.54
CA VAL A 136 -0.26 4.19 0.54
C VAL A 136 -1.57 3.48 0.83
N ARG A 137 -2.36 3.96 1.80
CA ARG A 137 -3.67 3.36 2.09
C ARG A 137 -4.60 3.41 0.88
N ASP A 138 -4.72 4.57 0.20
CA ASP A 138 -5.53 4.68 -1.03
C ASP A 138 -5.03 3.74 -2.14
N MET A 139 -3.70 3.58 -2.31
CA MET A 139 -3.16 2.58 -3.26
C MET A 139 -3.59 1.15 -2.90
N VAL A 140 -3.56 0.78 -1.62
CA VAL A 140 -3.94 -0.56 -1.16
C VAL A 140 -5.45 -0.78 -1.29
N GLU A 141 -6.27 0.17 -0.84
CA GLU A 141 -7.75 0.09 -0.89
C GLU A 141 -8.26 0.01 -2.34
N THR A 142 -7.59 0.70 -3.27
CA THR A 142 -7.96 0.71 -4.70
C THR A 142 -7.20 -0.28 -5.56
N ALA A 143 -6.38 -1.14 -4.93
CA ALA A 143 -5.51 -2.11 -5.60
C ALA A 143 -4.70 -1.48 -6.76
N SER A 144 -4.30 -0.21 -6.61
CA SER A 144 -3.59 0.54 -7.65
C SER A 144 -2.12 0.16 -7.65
N ASP A 145 -1.59 -0.19 -8.82
CA ASP A 145 -0.15 -0.21 -9.05
C ASP A 145 0.40 1.22 -9.25
N PHE A 146 1.72 1.34 -9.43
CA PHE A 146 2.37 2.63 -9.51
C PHE A 146 1.90 3.46 -10.73
N THR A 147 1.92 2.89 -11.94
CA THR A 147 1.48 3.60 -13.14
C THR A 147 -0.03 3.86 -13.15
N GLY A 148 -0.84 2.90 -12.70
CA GLY A 148 -2.28 3.05 -12.56
C GLY A 148 -2.65 4.18 -11.61
N TYR A 149 -1.94 4.30 -10.48
CA TYR A 149 -2.13 5.41 -9.56
C TYR A 149 -1.75 6.77 -10.19
N ILE A 150 -0.67 6.81 -10.96
CA ILE A 150 -0.25 8.00 -11.71
C ILE A 150 -1.29 8.41 -12.75
N ALA A 151 -1.85 7.43 -13.46
CA ALA A 151 -2.86 7.63 -14.48
C ALA A 151 -4.17 8.14 -13.84
N ARG A 152 -4.67 7.47 -12.80
CA ARG A 152 -5.88 7.82 -12.05
C ARG A 152 -5.87 9.27 -11.59
N TYR A 153 -4.78 9.71 -10.95
CA TYR A 153 -4.67 11.08 -10.44
C TYR A 153 -4.13 12.08 -11.46
N ASN A 154 -3.75 11.64 -12.67
CA ASN A 154 -3.14 12.44 -13.72
C ASN A 154 -1.92 13.24 -13.21
N ILE A 155 -0.98 12.53 -12.59
CA ILE A 155 0.20 13.09 -11.91
C ILE A 155 1.53 12.68 -12.55
N ALA A 156 1.58 12.40 -13.86
CA ALA A 156 2.80 11.96 -14.56
C ALA A 156 4.04 12.87 -14.34
N ARG A 157 3.84 14.18 -14.13
CA ARG A 157 4.94 15.12 -13.83
C ARG A 157 5.44 15.06 -12.37
N SER A 158 4.79 14.28 -11.52
CA SER A 158 5.08 14.14 -10.09
C SER A 158 5.41 12.69 -9.70
N GLU A 159 5.70 11.84 -10.69
CA GLU A 159 6.13 10.45 -10.51
C GLU A 159 7.24 10.30 -9.47
N GLY A 160 8.34 11.04 -9.61
CA GLY A 160 9.43 10.99 -8.62
C GLY A 160 9.05 11.50 -7.22
N THR A 161 8.01 12.34 -7.09
CA THR A 161 7.49 12.74 -5.78
C THR A 161 6.73 11.60 -5.11
N LEU A 162 5.93 10.87 -5.89
CA LEU A 162 5.23 9.67 -5.40
C LEU A 162 6.25 8.60 -5.02
N LEU A 163 7.22 8.30 -5.90
CA LEU A 163 8.23 7.28 -5.62
C LEU A 163 8.99 7.56 -4.32
N ARG A 164 9.51 8.79 -4.16
CA ARG A 164 10.20 9.17 -2.93
C ARG A 164 9.33 8.97 -1.69
N TYR A 165 8.06 9.35 -1.78
CA TYR A 165 7.12 9.16 -0.69
C TYR A 165 6.87 7.67 -0.38
N LEU A 166 6.73 6.83 -1.40
CA LEU A 166 6.60 5.38 -1.22
C LEU A 166 7.87 4.76 -0.60
N SER A 167 9.05 5.24 -0.98
CA SER A 167 10.32 4.85 -0.33
C SER A 167 10.36 5.25 1.14
N ASP A 168 9.93 6.46 1.47
CA ASP A 168 9.89 6.95 2.85
C ASP A 168 8.86 6.18 3.69
N ALA A 169 7.70 5.85 3.11
CA ALA A 169 6.67 5.02 3.75
C ALA A 169 7.14 3.58 3.98
N TYR A 170 7.76 2.95 2.97
CA TYR A 170 8.36 1.62 3.11
C TYR A 170 9.38 1.61 4.26
N ARG A 171 10.30 2.58 4.31
CA ARG A 171 11.31 2.66 5.36
C ARG A 171 10.69 2.85 6.75
N ALA A 172 9.71 3.73 6.88
CA ALA A 172 9.05 3.97 8.16
C ALA A 172 8.26 2.75 8.65
N LEU A 173 7.54 2.06 7.76
CA LEU A 173 6.85 0.81 8.08
C LEU A 173 7.85 -0.29 8.48
N ALA A 174 8.92 -0.47 7.70
CA ALA A 174 9.89 -1.54 7.89
C ALA A 174 10.79 -1.34 9.12
N ARG A 175 11.06 -0.10 9.55
CA ARG A 175 11.96 0.21 10.68
C ARG A 175 11.24 0.57 11.96
N THR A 176 10.12 1.29 11.88
CA THR A 176 9.51 1.90 13.07
C THR A 176 8.40 1.05 13.66
N VAL A 177 7.68 0.26 12.85
CA VAL A 177 6.60 -0.61 13.35
C VAL A 177 7.20 -1.92 13.89
N PRO A 178 7.04 -2.29 15.17
CA PRO A 178 7.58 -3.54 15.71
C PRO A 178 7.00 -4.77 15.02
N ALA A 179 7.79 -5.84 14.86
CA ALA A 179 7.34 -7.07 14.18
C ALA A 179 6.09 -7.70 14.83
N GLU A 180 5.98 -7.61 16.16
CA GLU A 180 4.82 -8.07 16.93
C GLU A 180 3.53 -7.27 16.68
N LYS A 181 3.65 -6.06 16.12
CA LYS A 181 2.53 -5.23 15.70
C LYS A 181 2.21 -5.38 14.20
N ARG A 182 2.92 -6.27 13.48
CA ARG A 182 2.67 -6.54 12.06
C ARG A 182 1.89 -7.83 11.90
N ASP A 183 0.62 -7.70 11.53
CA ASP A 183 -0.18 -8.84 11.10
C ASP A 183 0.27 -9.34 9.71
N GLU A 184 -0.35 -10.42 9.23
CA GLU A 184 -0.01 -11.00 7.94
C GLU A 184 -0.26 -10.00 6.79
N GLN A 185 -1.36 -9.27 6.85
CA GLN A 185 -1.73 -8.29 5.83
C GLN A 185 -0.74 -7.12 5.77
N LEU A 186 -0.26 -6.61 6.91
CA LEU A 186 0.71 -5.53 6.93
C LEU A 186 2.07 -5.99 6.38
N ASN A 187 2.49 -7.21 6.72
CA ASN A 187 3.72 -7.78 6.16
C ASN A 187 3.62 -7.95 4.63
N ASP A 188 2.46 -8.37 4.11
CA ASP A 188 2.17 -8.43 2.68
C ASP A 188 2.34 -7.05 2.00
N ILE A 189 1.79 -6.00 2.62
CA ILE A 189 1.87 -4.63 2.09
C ILE A 189 3.31 -4.10 2.14
N ILE A 190 4.05 -4.37 3.20
CA ILE A 190 5.48 -3.97 3.32
C ILE A 190 6.31 -4.64 2.23
N SER A 191 6.13 -5.93 2.01
CA SER A 191 6.82 -6.67 0.93
C SER A 191 6.42 -6.14 -0.46
N TRP A 192 5.14 -5.83 -0.68
CA TRP A 192 4.70 -5.21 -1.94
C TRP A 192 5.35 -3.84 -2.18
N LEU A 193 5.37 -2.97 -1.17
CA LEU A 193 6.04 -1.67 -1.26
C LEU A 193 7.53 -1.82 -1.58
N ARG A 194 8.19 -2.83 -1.02
CA ARG A 194 9.60 -3.13 -1.33
C ARG A 194 9.79 -3.42 -2.82
N VAL A 195 8.94 -4.26 -3.41
CA VAL A 195 8.99 -4.60 -4.84
C VAL A 195 8.81 -3.34 -5.70
N VAL A 196 7.80 -2.52 -5.40
CA VAL A 196 7.52 -1.28 -6.14
C VAL A 196 8.68 -0.28 -6.06
N VAL A 197 9.28 -0.11 -4.88
CA VAL A 197 10.40 0.83 -4.72
C VAL A 197 11.67 0.33 -5.42
N ARG A 198 11.94 -0.97 -5.39
CA ARG A 198 13.14 -1.57 -6.03
C ARG A 198 13.08 -1.55 -7.54
N SER A 199 11.91 -1.73 -8.15
CA SER A 199 11.81 -1.74 -9.61
C SER A 199 12.15 -0.38 -10.23
N ILE A 200 11.89 0.72 -9.52
CA ILE A 200 12.09 2.08 -10.03
C ILE A 200 13.45 2.65 -9.62
N ASP A 201 13.96 2.33 -8.41
CA ASP A 201 15.30 2.73 -7.97
C ASP A 201 16.00 1.65 -7.11
N SER A 202 16.57 0.65 -7.80
CA SER A 202 17.29 -0.44 -7.13
C SER A 202 18.51 0.06 -6.34
N SER A 203 19.16 1.14 -6.80
CA SER A 203 20.38 1.68 -6.17
C SER A 203 20.14 2.29 -4.79
N LEU A 204 19.02 3.02 -4.61
CA LEU A 204 18.65 3.59 -3.32
C LEU A 204 18.23 2.55 -2.29
N VAL A 205 17.67 1.43 -2.74
CA VAL A 205 17.28 0.32 -1.85
C VAL A 205 18.50 -0.50 -1.47
N ASP A 206 19.36 -0.85 -2.43
CA ASP A 206 20.55 -1.65 -2.17
C ASP A 206 21.51 -0.91 -1.23
N GLU A 207 21.75 0.40 -1.42
CA GLU A 207 22.57 1.19 -0.50
C GLU A 207 22.02 1.20 0.94
N TRP A 208 20.70 1.18 1.10
CA TRP A 208 20.05 1.15 2.41
C TRP A 208 20.08 -0.23 3.06
N GLU A 209 19.73 -1.30 2.33
CA GLU A 209 19.76 -2.67 2.84
C GLU A 209 21.17 -3.04 3.32
N HIS A 210 22.21 -2.56 2.63
CA HIS A 210 23.60 -2.79 3.01
C HIS A 210 24.11 -1.81 4.09
N ALA A 211 23.53 -0.61 4.24
CA ALA A 211 23.90 0.34 5.29
C ALA A 211 23.36 -0.05 6.67
N GLY A 212 22.25 -0.81 6.73
CA GLY A 212 21.70 -1.37 7.96
C GLY A 212 22.49 -2.57 8.51
N ASP A 213 23.38 -3.17 7.73
CA ASP A 213 24.08 -4.43 8.02
C ASP A 213 25.26 -4.30 9.03
N THR A 214 25.29 -3.21 9.82
CA THR A 214 26.35 -2.94 10.83
C THR A 214 25.91 -3.14 12.28
N GLY A 215 24.70 -3.65 12.52
CA GLY A 215 24.17 -4.07 13.81
C GLY A 215 23.01 -5.05 13.63
N ASP A 216 22.56 -5.70 14.71
CA ASP A 216 21.55 -6.79 14.74
C ASP A 216 20.20 -6.50 14.01
N ALA A 217 20.01 -5.29 13.47
CA ALA A 217 18.98 -4.87 12.52
C ALA A 217 18.75 -5.80 11.32
N SER A 218 19.81 -6.52 10.96
CA SER A 218 19.79 -7.52 9.89
C SER A 218 18.74 -8.59 10.16
N GLU A 219 18.46 -9.01 11.40
CA GLU A 219 17.47 -10.07 11.60
C GLU A 219 16.04 -9.63 11.26
N ASN A 220 15.60 -8.39 11.49
CA ASN A 220 14.21 -8.02 11.21
C ASN A 220 13.94 -7.63 9.74
N ALA A 221 14.91 -6.98 9.07
CA ALA A 221 14.82 -6.71 7.63
C ALA A 221 15.17 -7.96 6.80
N ALA A 222 16.13 -8.77 7.25
CA ALA A 222 16.48 -10.05 6.63
C ALA A 222 15.61 -11.24 7.11
N ASN A 223 14.62 -11.04 7.98
CA ASN A 223 13.52 -11.99 8.19
C ASN A 223 12.33 -11.71 7.25
N LEU A 224 12.20 -10.50 6.71
CA LEU A 224 11.32 -10.20 5.57
C LEU A 224 11.92 -10.70 4.26
N ALA A 225 13.25 -10.69 4.14
CA ALA A 225 13.92 -11.54 3.17
C ALA A 225 13.83 -13.00 3.66
N ALA A 226 13.22 -13.91 2.92
CA ALA A 226 13.40 -15.33 3.25
C ALA A 226 14.91 -15.67 3.22
N PRO A 227 15.44 -16.49 4.15
CA PRO A 227 16.84 -16.84 4.16
C PRO A 227 17.19 -17.68 2.92
N GLY A 228 17.85 -17.08 1.93
CA GLY A 228 18.20 -17.79 0.69
C GLY A 228 18.86 -16.97 -0.43
N ALA A 229 19.65 -15.94 -0.12
CA ALA A 229 20.39 -15.18 -1.14
C ALA A 229 21.40 -16.08 -1.90
N GLY A 230 21.07 -16.39 -3.16
CA GLY A 230 21.98 -17.01 -4.12
C GLY A 230 21.33 -17.82 -5.25
N GLN A 231 20.09 -18.29 -5.09
CA GLN A 231 19.43 -19.18 -6.09
C GLN A 231 17.92 -19.00 -6.27
N SER A 232 17.24 -18.09 -5.55
CA SER A 232 15.80 -17.88 -5.74
C SER A 232 15.54 -17.03 -7.00
N VAL A 233 14.64 -17.51 -7.87
CA VAL A 233 14.18 -16.76 -9.06
C VAL A 233 13.41 -15.49 -8.66
N VAL A 234 12.71 -15.56 -7.54
CA VAL A 234 11.98 -14.43 -6.95
C VAL A 234 12.65 -14.00 -5.66
N GLU A 235 13.07 -12.75 -5.58
CA GLU A 235 13.78 -12.23 -4.39
C GLU A 235 12.83 -11.98 -3.21
N ASP A 236 11.63 -11.46 -3.47
CA ASP A 236 10.58 -11.26 -2.47
C ASP A 236 9.29 -11.93 -2.97
N ARG A 237 9.20 -13.24 -2.72
CA ARG A 237 8.08 -14.06 -3.18
C ARG A 237 6.74 -13.57 -2.62
N ARG A 238 6.74 -13.07 -1.38
CA ARG A 238 5.56 -12.54 -0.71
C ARG A 238 5.10 -11.25 -1.41
N GLY A 239 6.00 -10.30 -1.60
CA GLY A 239 5.72 -9.03 -2.26
C GLY A 239 5.24 -9.22 -3.70
N LEU A 240 5.87 -10.12 -4.44
CA LEU A 240 5.47 -10.43 -5.82
C LEU A 240 4.07 -11.07 -5.87
N THR A 241 3.76 -11.97 -4.93
CA THR A 241 2.42 -12.58 -4.83
C THR A 241 1.34 -11.51 -4.59
N VAL A 242 1.61 -10.56 -3.70
CA VAL A 242 0.69 -9.46 -3.38
C VAL A 242 0.54 -8.52 -4.59
N LEU A 243 1.63 -8.20 -5.29
CA LEU A 243 1.59 -7.40 -6.51
C LEU A 243 0.68 -8.05 -7.56
N VAL A 244 0.87 -9.35 -7.81
CA VAL A 244 0.07 -10.13 -8.76
C VAL A 244 -1.39 -10.15 -8.35
N ARG A 245 -1.68 -10.42 -7.08
CA ARG A 245 -3.06 -10.46 -6.57
C ARG A 245 -3.76 -9.10 -6.67
N ASN A 246 -3.07 -8.01 -6.35
CA ASN A 246 -3.62 -6.66 -6.48
C ASN A 246 -3.92 -6.32 -7.94
N ALA A 247 -3.00 -6.62 -8.85
CA ALA A 247 -3.22 -6.37 -10.28
C ALA A 247 -4.41 -7.15 -10.83
N MET A 248 -4.59 -8.41 -10.41
CA MET A 248 -5.74 -9.21 -10.80
C MET A 248 -7.04 -8.68 -10.22
N PHE A 249 -7.04 -8.31 -8.94
CA PHE A 249 -8.22 -7.76 -8.30
C PHE A 249 -8.63 -6.39 -8.86
N ARG A 250 -7.67 -5.57 -9.30
CA ARG A 250 -7.96 -4.31 -9.98
C ARG A 250 -8.79 -4.51 -11.25
N ARG A 251 -8.56 -5.60 -11.99
CA ARG A 251 -9.38 -5.97 -13.15
C ARG A 251 -10.81 -6.30 -12.73
N VAL A 252 -10.97 -7.10 -11.67
CA VAL A 252 -12.30 -7.41 -11.09
C VAL A 252 -13.06 -6.14 -10.69
N GLN A 253 -12.38 -5.18 -10.05
CA GLN A 253 -12.99 -3.88 -9.71
C GLN A 253 -13.41 -3.08 -10.95
N LEU A 254 -12.64 -3.12 -12.02
CA LEU A 254 -12.99 -2.42 -13.26
C LEU A 254 -14.11 -3.13 -14.05
N MET A 255 -14.26 -4.44 -13.88
CA MET A 255 -15.41 -5.18 -14.39
C MET A 255 -16.69 -4.74 -13.68
N ASP A 256 -16.69 -4.69 -12.34
CA ASP A 256 -17.81 -4.19 -11.52
C ASP A 256 -18.22 -2.75 -11.88
N LEU A 257 -17.23 -1.88 -12.14
CA LEU A 257 -17.47 -0.49 -12.53
C LEU A 257 -17.89 -0.30 -14.00
N ASP A 258 -17.94 -1.37 -14.80
CA ASP A 258 -18.20 -1.35 -16.24
C ASP A 258 -17.30 -0.34 -16.97
N ARG A 259 -15.98 -0.54 -16.84
CA ARG A 259 -14.92 0.34 -17.40
C ARG A 259 -14.06 -0.39 -18.43
N PRO A 260 -14.60 -0.79 -19.60
CA PRO A 260 -13.84 -1.49 -20.63
C PRO A 260 -12.69 -0.66 -21.20
N ASP A 261 -12.80 0.67 -21.18
CA ASP A 261 -11.77 1.59 -21.62
C ASP A 261 -10.54 1.61 -20.70
N GLU A 262 -10.73 1.53 -19.39
CA GLU A 262 -9.63 1.39 -18.42
C GLU A 262 -9.01 -0.01 -18.46
N LEU A 263 -9.85 -1.06 -18.56
CA LEU A 263 -9.41 -2.46 -18.72
C LEU A 263 -8.58 -2.65 -19.99
N GLY A 264 -9.07 -2.15 -21.12
CA GLY A 264 -8.34 -2.18 -22.39
C GLY A 264 -7.05 -1.36 -22.36
N ALA A 265 -6.98 -0.30 -21.56
CA ALA A 265 -5.74 0.48 -21.44
C ALA A 265 -4.61 -0.31 -20.76
N ILE A 266 -4.96 -1.14 -19.76
CA ILE A 266 -4.00 -1.97 -19.02
C ILE A 266 -3.67 -3.27 -19.74
N ASP A 267 -4.63 -3.91 -20.44
CA ASP A 267 -4.45 -5.26 -20.98
C ASP A 267 -4.16 -5.34 -22.49
N LYS A 268 -4.15 -4.20 -23.20
CA LYS A 268 -3.91 -4.15 -24.67
C LYS A 268 -2.65 -4.87 -25.11
N ASP A 269 -1.59 -4.85 -24.29
CA ASP A 269 -0.29 -5.43 -24.65
C ASP A 269 -0.34 -6.96 -24.66
N TRP A 270 -1.37 -7.55 -24.04
CA TRP A 270 -1.65 -8.99 -24.02
C TRP A 270 -2.89 -9.37 -24.86
N GLY A 271 -3.32 -8.48 -25.76
CA GLY A 271 -4.37 -8.75 -26.74
C GLY A 271 -5.79 -8.45 -26.27
N TYR A 272 -5.97 -7.84 -25.09
CA TYR A 272 -7.27 -7.41 -24.57
C TYR A 272 -7.37 -5.89 -24.61
N GLY A 273 -7.74 -5.34 -25.77
CA GLY A 273 -8.06 -3.94 -25.92
C GLY A 273 -9.47 -3.61 -25.41
N VAL A 274 -9.92 -2.39 -25.66
CA VAL A 274 -11.25 -1.92 -25.22
C VAL A 274 -12.37 -2.78 -25.80
N HIS A 275 -12.26 -3.17 -27.07
CA HIS A 275 -13.31 -3.96 -27.73
C HIS A 275 -13.36 -5.40 -27.23
N GLU A 276 -12.21 -6.04 -27.01
CA GLU A 276 -12.17 -7.38 -26.43
C GLU A 276 -12.72 -7.40 -25.01
N TRP A 277 -12.54 -6.33 -24.24
CA TRP A 277 -13.15 -6.17 -22.93
C TRP A 277 -14.63 -5.83 -22.98
N GLU A 278 -15.09 -5.00 -23.94
CA GLU A 278 -16.53 -4.79 -24.19
C GLU A 278 -17.22 -6.12 -24.47
N ASP A 279 -16.69 -6.93 -25.38
CA ASP A 279 -17.26 -8.25 -25.73
C ASP A 279 -17.28 -9.19 -24.51
N ALA A 280 -16.20 -9.23 -23.72
CA ALA A 280 -16.13 -10.09 -22.52
C ALA A 280 -17.09 -9.65 -21.40
N LEU A 281 -17.27 -8.34 -21.21
CA LEU A 281 -18.22 -7.80 -20.23
C LEU A 281 -19.66 -8.01 -20.69
N ASP A 282 -19.96 -7.83 -21.97
CA ASP A 282 -21.28 -8.10 -22.54
C ASP A 282 -21.66 -9.58 -22.33
N ASP A 283 -20.75 -10.51 -22.65
CA ASP A 283 -20.97 -11.95 -22.43
C ASP A 283 -21.17 -12.27 -20.93
N PHE A 284 -20.39 -11.64 -20.03
CA PHE A 284 -20.54 -11.83 -18.58
C PHE A 284 -21.89 -11.30 -18.07
N TYR A 285 -22.29 -10.09 -18.46
CA TYR A 285 -23.50 -9.44 -17.99
C TYR A 285 -24.79 -9.95 -18.67
N ASP A 286 -24.67 -10.69 -19.77
CA ASP A 286 -25.75 -11.49 -20.33
C ASP A 286 -26.11 -12.68 -19.42
N GLU A 287 -25.14 -13.19 -18.64
CA GLU A 287 -25.29 -14.34 -17.75
C GLU A 287 -25.52 -13.92 -16.28
N HIS A 288 -24.84 -12.87 -15.81
CA HIS A 288 -24.82 -12.44 -14.40
C HIS A 288 -25.18 -10.95 -14.22
N GLU A 289 -25.79 -10.58 -13.08
CA GLU A 289 -26.31 -9.22 -12.88
C GLU A 289 -25.24 -8.22 -12.38
N TYR A 290 -24.29 -8.67 -11.56
CA TYR A 290 -23.24 -7.83 -10.98
C TYR A 290 -22.01 -8.66 -10.57
N VAL A 291 -20.88 -7.97 -10.40
CA VAL A 291 -19.64 -8.53 -9.87
C VAL A 291 -19.49 -8.15 -8.40
N ASN A 292 -19.21 -9.10 -7.52
CA ASN A 292 -18.86 -8.77 -6.13
C ASN A 292 -17.39 -8.33 -6.03
N THR A 293 -17.14 -7.28 -5.27
CA THR A 293 -15.79 -6.71 -5.03
C THR A 293 -15.46 -6.56 -3.54
N ASP A 294 -16.20 -7.27 -2.68
CA ASP A 294 -16.04 -7.23 -1.23
C ASP A 294 -14.83 -8.05 -0.72
N ALA A 295 -14.69 -8.14 0.61
CA ALA A 295 -13.61 -8.91 1.23
C ALA A 295 -13.60 -10.40 0.84
N LYS A 296 -14.78 -10.98 0.55
CA LYS A 296 -14.90 -12.36 0.09
C LYS A 296 -14.42 -12.49 -1.36
N ALA A 297 -14.77 -11.55 -2.23
CA ALA A 297 -14.27 -11.48 -3.61
C ALA A 297 -12.73 -11.39 -3.67
N ARG A 298 -12.11 -10.74 -2.68
CA ARG A 298 -10.66 -10.63 -2.55
C ARG A 298 -9.99 -11.84 -1.87
N SER A 299 -10.77 -12.81 -1.39
CA SER A 299 -10.28 -13.94 -0.58
C SER A 299 -9.34 -14.88 -1.36
N GLY A 300 -8.59 -15.72 -0.62
CA GLY A 300 -7.65 -16.67 -1.22
C GLY A 300 -8.34 -17.82 -1.94
N GLU A 301 -9.65 -18.00 -1.75
CA GLU A 301 -10.43 -19.05 -2.40
C GLU A 301 -10.67 -18.75 -3.88
N LEU A 302 -10.72 -17.46 -4.24
CA LEU A 302 -10.97 -16.98 -5.60
C LEU A 302 -9.68 -16.64 -6.36
N PHE A 303 -8.51 -16.85 -5.74
CA PHE A 303 -7.23 -16.60 -6.37
C PHE A 303 -6.33 -17.84 -6.26
N ILE A 304 -6.01 -18.43 -7.41
CA ILE A 304 -5.15 -19.61 -7.51
C ILE A 304 -3.82 -19.18 -8.13
N LEU A 305 -2.72 -19.54 -7.46
CA LEU A 305 -1.35 -19.34 -7.94
C LEU A 305 -0.63 -20.69 -7.97
N ASP A 306 -0.12 -21.07 -9.14
CA ASP A 306 0.72 -22.24 -9.37
C ASP A 306 2.15 -21.78 -9.70
N ASP A 307 3.07 -22.14 -8.81
CA ASP A 307 4.49 -21.79 -8.85
C ASP A 307 5.37 -22.90 -9.43
N GLY A 308 4.78 -23.98 -9.99
CA GLY A 308 5.51 -25.15 -10.47
C GLY A 308 6.54 -24.86 -11.56
N MET A 309 6.41 -23.71 -12.24
CA MET A 309 7.30 -23.24 -13.31
C MET A 309 8.32 -22.17 -12.87
N GLU A 310 8.33 -21.79 -11.58
CA GLU A 310 9.16 -20.71 -11.05
C GLU A 310 10.64 -20.94 -11.38
N ASN A 311 11.18 -22.13 -11.08
CA ASN A 311 12.60 -22.43 -11.27
C ASN A 311 12.99 -22.80 -12.70
N SER A 312 12.03 -23.19 -13.55
CA SER A 312 12.31 -23.70 -14.89
C SER A 312 12.08 -22.67 -15.99
N GLU A 313 11.02 -21.88 -15.86
CA GLU A 313 10.57 -20.92 -16.88
C GLU A 313 10.46 -19.50 -16.34
N HIS A 314 10.80 -19.28 -15.05
CA HIS A 314 10.65 -18.00 -14.38
C HIS A 314 9.22 -17.46 -14.55
N ALA A 315 8.25 -18.34 -14.31
CA ALA A 315 6.85 -18.07 -14.54
C ALA A 315 5.94 -18.58 -13.42
N TRP A 316 4.86 -17.84 -13.16
CA TRP A 316 3.75 -18.30 -12.32
C TRP A 316 2.47 -18.34 -13.12
N LYS A 317 1.69 -19.41 -12.97
CA LYS A 317 0.35 -19.49 -13.54
C LYS A 317 -0.66 -19.01 -12.52
N ILE A 318 -1.55 -18.15 -12.96
CA ILE A 318 -2.55 -17.54 -12.09
C ILE A 318 -3.96 -17.72 -12.65
N ARG A 319 -4.91 -17.77 -11.73
CA ARG A 319 -6.34 -17.74 -12.04
C ARG A 319 -7.06 -16.93 -10.97
N GLN A 320 -7.65 -15.81 -11.38
CA GLN A 320 -8.58 -15.02 -10.60
C GLN A 320 -10.00 -15.40 -11.02
N ILE A 321 -10.73 -16.04 -10.12
CA ILE A 321 -12.14 -16.37 -10.28
C ILE A 321 -12.97 -15.12 -9.97
N ILE A 322 -14.02 -14.88 -10.75
CA ILE A 322 -14.93 -13.75 -10.53
C ILE A 322 -16.06 -14.21 -9.59
N ASP A 323 -16.33 -13.44 -8.52
CA ASP A 323 -17.46 -13.71 -7.62
C ASP A 323 -18.71 -13.05 -8.20
N ASP A 324 -19.47 -13.79 -9.00
CA ASP A 324 -20.68 -13.34 -9.69
C ASP A 324 -21.91 -13.24 -8.75
N SER A 325 -23.01 -12.69 -9.25
CA SER A 325 -24.26 -12.51 -8.51
C SER A 325 -24.92 -13.80 -8.02
N ASP A 326 -24.70 -14.90 -8.74
CA ASP A 326 -25.38 -16.18 -8.54
C ASP A 326 -24.51 -17.16 -7.73
N GLY A 327 -23.21 -16.88 -7.62
CA GLY A 327 -22.21 -17.67 -6.94
C GLY A 327 -21.79 -18.91 -7.74
N ASP A 328 -21.89 -18.86 -9.06
CA ASP A 328 -21.56 -19.97 -9.96
C ASP A 328 -20.04 -20.14 -10.16
N HIS A 329 -19.27 -19.05 -10.04
CA HIS A 329 -17.80 -19.03 -10.08
C HIS A 329 -17.21 -19.66 -11.34
N ASP A 330 -17.90 -19.50 -12.46
CA ASP A 330 -17.56 -20.07 -13.76
C ASP A 330 -16.58 -19.17 -14.52
N TRP A 331 -16.79 -17.86 -14.49
CA TRP A 331 -15.87 -16.88 -15.08
C TRP A 331 -14.54 -16.73 -14.33
N ALA A 332 -13.45 -16.61 -15.09
CA ALA A 332 -12.13 -16.33 -14.55
C ALA A 332 -11.21 -15.55 -15.52
N ILE A 333 -10.32 -14.76 -14.93
CA ILE A 333 -9.15 -14.19 -15.60
C ILE A 333 -7.95 -15.09 -15.32
N THR A 334 -7.28 -15.53 -16.37
CA THR A 334 -6.12 -16.43 -16.31
C THR A 334 -4.93 -15.82 -17.01
N GLY A 335 -3.73 -16.19 -16.56
CA GLY A 335 -2.51 -15.80 -17.24
C GLY A 335 -1.27 -16.45 -16.68
N THR A 336 -0.18 -16.33 -17.43
CA THR A 336 1.16 -16.77 -17.04
C THR A 336 2.04 -15.54 -16.84
N VAL A 337 2.41 -15.26 -15.59
CA VAL A 337 3.22 -14.10 -15.20
C VAL A 337 4.69 -14.35 -15.56
N ASP A 338 5.33 -13.38 -16.21
CA ASP A 338 6.78 -13.30 -16.42
C ASP A 338 7.43 -12.71 -15.16
N LEU A 339 8.13 -13.55 -14.37
CA LEU A 339 8.71 -13.14 -13.08
C LEU A 339 9.89 -12.19 -13.25
N ASP A 340 10.66 -12.31 -14.33
CA ASP A 340 11.83 -11.45 -14.57
C ASP A 340 11.35 -10.05 -14.98
N ALA A 341 10.41 -9.96 -15.92
CA ALA A 341 9.84 -8.69 -16.37
C ALA A 341 9.02 -8.01 -15.26
N THR A 342 8.27 -8.78 -14.47
CA THR A 342 7.47 -8.25 -13.37
C THR A 342 8.34 -7.66 -12.26
N GLN A 343 9.41 -8.35 -11.84
CA GLN A 343 10.33 -7.84 -10.83
C GLN A 343 11.08 -6.58 -11.32
N SER A 344 11.46 -6.55 -12.60
CA SER A 344 12.18 -5.41 -13.17
C SER A 344 11.31 -4.17 -13.36
N SER A 345 10.02 -4.33 -13.66
CA SER A 345 9.10 -3.20 -13.88
C SER A 345 8.37 -2.78 -12.61
N GLY A 346 8.15 -3.71 -11.67
CA GLY A 346 7.27 -3.51 -10.51
C GLY A 346 5.79 -3.54 -10.88
N GLU A 347 5.47 -4.00 -12.09
CA GLU A 347 4.13 -4.15 -12.63
C GLU A 347 3.98 -5.56 -13.19
N VAL A 348 2.78 -6.12 -13.13
CA VAL A 348 2.55 -7.50 -13.55
C VAL A 348 2.63 -7.59 -15.06
N VAL A 349 3.57 -8.40 -15.55
CA VAL A 349 3.75 -8.68 -16.97
C VAL A 349 3.37 -10.13 -17.25
N PHE A 350 2.57 -10.35 -18.28
CA PHE A 350 2.12 -11.67 -18.69
C PHE A 350 2.80 -12.16 -19.99
N PHE A 351 3.10 -13.45 -20.07
CA PHE A 351 3.37 -14.16 -21.32
C PHE A 351 2.09 -14.49 -22.08
N ASP A 352 1.06 -14.88 -21.34
CA ASP A 352 -0.29 -15.15 -21.84
C ASP A 352 -1.33 -14.61 -20.86
N TYR A 353 -2.48 -14.20 -21.41
CA TYR A 353 -3.58 -13.60 -20.69
C TYR A 353 -4.89 -13.96 -21.38
N ASN A 354 -5.91 -14.34 -20.61
CA ASN A 354 -7.21 -14.74 -21.14
C ASN A 354 -8.32 -14.55 -20.10
N VAL A 355 -9.48 -14.07 -20.55
CA VAL A 355 -10.73 -13.94 -19.78
C VAL A 355 -11.74 -14.89 -20.39
N SER A 356 -12.32 -15.78 -19.59
CA SER A 356 -13.28 -16.78 -20.08
C SER A 356 -14.22 -17.31 -18.99
N ASN A 357 -15.42 -17.74 -19.40
CA ASN A 357 -16.28 -18.70 -18.69
C ASN A 357 -15.70 -20.13 -18.78
#